data_AF-A0A1L9QP24-F1
#
_entry.id   AF-A0A1L9QP24-F1
#
_cell.length_a   1.000
_cell.length_b   1.000
_cell.length_c   1.000
_cell.angle_alpha   90.00
_cell.angle_beta   90.00
_cell.angle_gamma   90.00
#
_symmetry.space_group_name_H-M   'P 1'
#
loop_
_entity.id
_entity.type
_entity.pdbx_description
1 polymer ?
#
loop_
_entity_poly.entity_id
_entity_poly.type
_entity_poly.pdbx_seq_one_letter_code
_entity_poly.pdbx_strand_id
1 'polypeptide(L)'
;MGHTKYPKPHLILGTASMASGAALVISIVTNASLPIILICLGIFAGFLSISKWSRSSHQERKIIQAKAITGVVAGAIATIAYDVSRELIVRLFNIPLDPFKALPVFGELIVGSNAPETTIIISGILYHVLNGVLFGVAYCFFFGNRNWKWGIVWAMALEIAMFTIYPTWLNLDAVMREFTLISMSGHIVYGAVLGLLCNRWLNINNR
;
A
#
# COMPACT_ATOMS: atom_id res chain seq x y z
N MET A 1 -21.43 -0.09 -32.67
CA MET A 1 -20.97 0.81 -31.58
C MET A 1 -21.18 0.09 -30.26
N GLY A 2 -20.17 -0.58 -29.74
CA GLY A 2 -20.30 -1.39 -28.52
C GLY A 2 -18.93 -1.69 -27.92
N HIS A 3 -18.88 -1.71 -26.59
CA HIS A 3 -17.71 -1.95 -25.70
C HIS A 3 -16.76 -0.75 -25.57
N THR A 4 -16.56 -0.12 -24.40
CA THR A 4 -16.37 -0.71 -23.06
C THR A 4 -16.93 0.17 -21.94
N LYS A 5 -17.78 -0.38 -21.07
CA LYS A 5 -18.35 0.29 -19.87
C LYS A 5 -17.32 0.55 -18.75
N TYR A 6 -16.05 0.23 -18.98
CA TYR A 6 -14.96 0.34 -18.01
C TYR A 6 -13.72 0.93 -18.70
N PRO A 7 -13.15 2.04 -18.20
CA PRO A 7 -11.87 2.54 -18.69
C PRO A 7 -10.78 1.47 -18.52
N LYS A 8 -9.90 1.36 -19.52
CA LYS A 8 -8.82 0.37 -19.56
C LYS A 8 -7.91 0.51 -18.32
N PRO A 9 -7.36 -0.61 -17.79
CA PRO A 9 -6.39 -0.53 -16.69
C PRO A 9 -5.15 0.24 -17.13
N HIS A 10 -4.66 1.14 -16.28
CA HIS A 10 -3.41 1.87 -16.53
C HIS A 10 -2.23 1.11 -15.92
N LEU A 11 -1.88 -0.02 -16.55
CA LEU A 11 -0.90 -0.96 -16.00
C LEU A 11 0.44 -0.31 -15.64
N ILE A 12 0.93 0.60 -16.48
CA ILE A 12 2.20 1.32 -16.24
C ILE A 12 2.14 2.13 -14.94
N LEU A 13 1.06 2.89 -14.74
CA LEU A 13 0.91 3.75 -13.56
C LEU A 13 0.63 2.96 -12.29
N GLY A 14 -0.17 1.89 -12.41
CA GLY A 14 -0.40 0.96 -11.30
C GLY A 14 0.90 0.30 -10.86
N THR A 15 1.71 -0.19 -11.81
CA THR A 15 3.01 -0.83 -11.52
C THR A 15 4.01 0.17 -10.95
N ALA A 16 4.09 1.38 -11.51
CA ALA A 16 4.94 2.45 -10.98
C ALA A 16 4.58 2.79 -9.52
N SER A 17 3.30 2.72 -9.18
CA SER A 17 2.80 2.96 -7.81
C SER A 17 3.14 1.82 -6.85
N MET A 18 3.70 0.70 -7.29
CA MET A 18 4.19 -0.37 -6.40
C MET A 18 5.66 -0.17 -5.96
N ALA A 19 6.29 0.95 -6.36
CA ALA A 19 7.73 1.18 -6.15
C ALA A 19 8.17 1.10 -4.67
N SER A 20 7.38 1.62 -3.73
CA SER A 20 7.73 1.56 -2.29
C SER A 20 7.73 0.14 -1.74
N GLY A 21 6.75 -0.67 -2.14
CA GLY A 21 6.66 -2.08 -1.74
C GLY A 21 7.77 -2.91 -2.39
N ALA A 22 8.01 -2.69 -3.68
CA ALA A 22 9.12 -3.33 -4.38
C ALA A 22 10.48 -2.96 -3.75
N ALA A 23 10.67 -1.71 -3.35
CA ALA A 23 11.90 -1.27 -2.69
C ALA A 23 12.17 -2.01 -1.38
N LEU A 24 11.12 -2.20 -0.56
CA LEU A 24 11.24 -2.96 0.68
C LEU A 24 11.57 -4.43 0.44
N VAL A 25 10.88 -5.07 -0.51
CA VAL A 25 11.17 -6.47 -0.86
C VAL A 25 12.63 -6.62 -1.31
N ILE A 26 13.10 -5.74 -2.21
CA ILE A 26 14.49 -5.78 -2.68
C ILE A 26 15.46 -5.54 -1.52
N SER A 27 15.19 -4.56 -0.66
CA SER A 27 16.04 -4.26 0.49
C SER A 27 16.16 -5.45 1.44
N ILE A 28 15.05 -6.12 1.77
CA ILE A 28 15.06 -7.29 2.64
C ILE A 28 15.81 -8.46 2.00
N VAL A 29 15.53 -8.77 0.72
CA VAL A 29 16.12 -9.93 0.03
C VAL A 29 17.61 -9.75 -0.25
N THR A 30 18.05 -8.52 -0.55
CA THR A 30 19.45 -8.23 -0.91
C THR A 30 20.28 -7.67 0.24
N ASN A 31 19.64 -7.38 1.38
CA ASN A 31 20.22 -6.65 2.51
C ASN A 31 20.84 -5.28 2.10
N ALA A 32 20.32 -4.68 1.03
CA ALA A 32 20.78 -3.39 0.54
C ALA A 32 19.99 -2.23 1.16
N SER A 33 20.58 -1.04 1.12
CA SER A 33 20.01 0.17 1.73
C SER A 33 18.63 0.52 1.16
N LEU A 34 17.60 0.46 2.02
CA LEU A 34 16.22 0.83 1.66
C LEU A 34 16.13 2.28 1.13
N PRO A 35 16.77 3.31 1.73
CA PRO A 35 16.76 4.67 1.19
C PRO A 35 17.24 4.77 -0.26
N ILE A 36 18.36 4.10 -0.58
CA ILE A 36 18.93 4.13 -1.93
C ILE A 36 17.96 3.50 -2.92
N ILE A 37 17.44 2.31 -2.59
CA ILE A 37 16.47 1.61 -3.46
C ILE A 37 15.19 2.41 -3.62
N LEU A 38 14.67 3.02 -2.55
CA LEU A 38 13.49 3.88 -2.60
C LEU A 38 13.69 5.08 -3.53
N ILE A 39 14.85 5.74 -3.46
CA ILE A 39 15.17 6.85 -4.34
C ILE A 39 15.25 6.37 -5.80
N CYS A 40 16.01 5.29 -6.07
CA CYS A 40 16.17 4.76 -7.42
C CYS A 40 14.82 4.34 -8.05
N LEU A 41 14.02 3.55 -7.33
CA LEU A 41 12.71 3.11 -7.82
C LEU A 41 11.69 4.25 -7.85
N GLY A 42 11.76 5.20 -6.92
CA GLY A 42 10.93 6.40 -6.91
C GLY A 42 11.19 7.29 -8.14
N ILE A 43 12.47 7.53 -8.48
CA ILE A 43 12.86 8.26 -9.70
C ILE A 43 12.36 7.53 -10.94
N PHE A 44 12.56 6.20 -11.00
CA PHE A 44 12.10 5.40 -12.14
C PHE A 44 10.58 5.41 -12.29
N ALA A 45 9.83 5.22 -11.20
CA ALA A 45 8.38 5.31 -11.18
C ALA A 45 7.86 6.70 -11.56
N GLY A 46 8.54 7.76 -11.10
CA GLY A 46 8.29 9.14 -11.49
C GLY A 46 8.48 9.34 -12.99
N PHE A 47 9.59 8.86 -13.55
CA PHE A 47 9.87 8.89 -14.99
C PHE A 47 8.77 8.18 -15.80
N LEU A 48 8.36 6.97 -15.40
CA LEU A 48 7.29 6.24 -16.06
C LEU A 48 5.95 6.99 -16.00
N SER A 49 5.64 7.59 -14.84
CA SER A 49 4.41 8.34 -14.62
C SER A 49 4.36 9.61 -15.46
N ILE A 50 5.44 10.39 -15.47
CA ILE A 50 5.58 11.61 -16.27
C ILE A 50 5.54 11.28 -17.77
N SER A 51 6.26 10.22 -18.19
CA SER A 51 6.27 9.77 -19.59
C SER A 51 4.89 9.32 -20.06
N LYS A 52 4.12 8.63 -19.20
CA LYS A 52 2.74 8.28 -19.52
C LYS A 52 1.85 9.51 -19.58
N TRP A 53 1.97 10.42 -18.61
CA TRP A 53 1.17 11.65 -18.56
C TRP A 53 1.39 12.56 -19.78
N SER A 54 2.65 12.77 -20.17
CA SER A 54 3.01 13.66 -21.29
C SER A 54 2.44 13.16 -22.61
N ARG A 55 2.39 11.84 -22.83
CA ARG A 55 1.82 11.18 -24.01
C ARG A 55 0.30 10.97 -23.96
N SER A 56 -0.35 11.28 -22.84
CA SER A 56 -1.79 11.07 -22.66
C SER A 56 -2.61 12.23 -23.22
N SER A 57 -3.77 11.91 -23.82
CA SER A 57 -4.73 12.94 -24.29
C SER A 57 -5.33 13.72 -23.11
N HIS A 58 -5.96 14.86 -23.39
CA HIS A 58 -6.62 15.65 -22.33
C HIS A 58 -7.68 14.85 -21.54
N GLN A 59 -8.47 14.02 -22.25
CA GLN A 59 -9.44 13.13 -21.60
C GLN A 59 -8.77 12.06 -20.74
N GLU A 60 -7.68 11.45 -21.23
CA GLU A 60 -6.95 10.44 -20.47
C GLU A 60 -6.28 11.03 -19.22
N ARG A 61 -5.74 12.26 -19.30
CA ARG A 61 -5.16 12.97 -18.15
C ARG A 61 -6.19 13.19 -17.03
N LYS A 62 -7.44 13.54 -17.36
CA LYS A 62 -8.52 13.67 -16.37
C LYS A 62 -8.79 12.33 -15.66
N ILE A 63 -8.82 11.23 -16.40
CA ILE A 63 -9.00 9.88 -15.82
C ILE A 63 -7.83 9.51 -14.92
N ILE A 64 -6.59 9.77 -15.37
CA ILE A 64 -5.37 9.51 -14.58
C ILE A 64 -5.40 10.32 -13.29
N GLN A 65 -5.72 11.62 -13.36
CA GLN A 65 -5.80 12.49 -12.20
C GLN A 65 -6.89 12.02 -11.22
N ALA A 66 -8.09 11.71 -11.70
CA ALA A 66 -9.18 11.21 -10.87
C ALA A 66 -8.79 9.91 -10.15
N LYS A 67 -8.13 8.97 -10.84
CA LYS A 67 -7.62 7.73 -10.25
C LYS A 67 -6.51 7.98 -9.23
N ALA A 68 -5.55 8.84 -9.54
CA ALA A 68 -4.46 9.16 -8.63
C ALA A 68 -4.97 9.80 -7.33
N ILE A 69 -5.80 10.84 -7.43
CA ILE A 69 -6.38 11.52 -6.26
C ILE A 69 -7.25 10.56 -5.45
N THR A 70 -8.13 9.81 -6.12
CA THR A 70 -8.99 8.82 -5.45
C THR A 70 -8.14 7.77 -4.73
N GLY A 71 -7.10 7.26 -5.38
CA GLY A 71 -6.20 6.26 -4.79
C GLY A 71 -5.41 6.80 -3.60
N VAL A 72 -4.95 8.05 -3.65
CA VAL A 72 -4.24 8.69 -2.54
C VAL A 72 -5.16 8.82 -1.33
N VAL A 73 -6.34 9.40 -1.52
CA VAL A 73 -7.27 9.67 -0.41
C VAL A 73 -7.85 8.35 0.13
N ALA A 74 -8.31 7.45 -0.73
CA ALA A 74 -8.84 6.16 -0.32
C ALA A 74 -7.77 5.27 0.32
N GLY A 75 -6.53 5.29 -0.20
CA GLY A 75 -5.39 4.60 0.37
C GLY A 75 -5.07 5.09 1.78
N ALA A 76 -4.99 6.40 2.00
CA ALA A 76 -4.76 6.97 3.33
C ALA A 76 -5.85 6.57 4.33
N ILE A 77 -7.13 6.68 3.95
CA ILE A 77 -8.25 6.27 4.81
C ILE A 77 -8.22 4.76 5.09
N ALA A 78 -7.91 3.95 4.08
CA ALA A 78 -7.80 2.50 4.24
C ALA A 78 -6.64 2.11 5.17
N THR A 79 -5.49 2.80 5.11
CA THR A 79 -4.37 2.61 6.04
C THR A 79 -4.77 2.94 7.48
N ILE A 80 -5.49 4.04 7.70
CA ILE A 80 -6.00 4.38 9.03
C ILE A 80 -6.98 3.29 9.52
N ALA A 81 -7.90 2.85 8.66
CA ALA A 81 -8.86 1.80 9.01
C ALA A 81 -8.16 0.46 9.33
N TYR A 82 -7.11 0.13 8.58
CA TYR A 82 -6.23 -1.02 8.83
C TYR A 82 -5.61 -0.93 10.23
N ASP A 83 -4.94 0.17 10.57
CA ASP A 83 -4.25 0.34 11.84
C ASP A 83 -5.24 0.33 13.03
N VAL A 84 -6.34 1.08 12.92
CA VAL A 84 -7.40 1.11 13.94
C VAL A 84 -8.01 -0.27 14.16
N SER A 85 -8.25 -1.03 13.10
CA SER A 85 -8.85 -2.37 13.24
C SER A 85 -7.90 -3.34 13.96
N ARG A 86 -6.60 -3.29 13.67
CA ARG A 86 -5.59 -4.15 14.31
C ARG A 86 -5.46 -3.81 15.78
N GLU A 87 -5.38 -2.53 16.11
CA GLU A 87 -5.33 -2.06 17.50
C GLU A 87 -6.59 -2.45 18.28
N LEU A 88 -7.77 -2.30 17.67
CA LEU A 88 -9.03 -2.67 18.29
C LEU A 88 -9.10 -4.17 18.59
N ILE A 89 -8.68 -5.03 17.66
CA ILE A 89 -8.64 -6.48 17.86
C ILE A 89 -7.68 -6.83 19.01
N VAL A 90 -6.46 -6.28 19.01
CA VAL A 90 -5.48 -6.52 20.07
C VAL A 90 -6.05 -6.15 21.45
N ARG A 91 -6.65 -4.96 21.58
CA ARG A 91 -7.22 -4.48 22.84
C ARG A 91 -8.46 -5.26 23.30
N LEU A 92 -9.39 -5.54 22.38
CA LEU A 92 -10.64 -6.23 22.74
C LEU A 92 -10.40 -7.69 23.18
N PHE A 93 -9.40 -8.35 22.62
CA PHE A 93 -9.09 -9.75 22.89
C PHE A 93 -7.88 -9.95 23.80
N ASN A 94 -7.30 -8.87 24.35
CA ASN A 94 -6.10 -8.90 25.20
C ASN A 94 -4.94 -9.73 24.61
N ILE A 95 -4.70 -9.58 23.30
CA ILE A 95 -3.67 -10.33 22.60
C ILE A 95 -2.29 -9.71 22.94
N PRO A 96 -1.29 -10.47 23.43
CA PRO A 96 0.02 -9.95 23.79
C PRO A 96 0.92 -9.76 22.56
N LEU A 97 0.44 -9.04 21.55
CA LEU A 97 1.15 -8.70 20.33
C LEU A 97 1.07 -7.19 20.12
N ASP A 98 2.21 -6.54 19.88
CA ASP A 98 2.24 -5.16 19.39
C ASP A 98 1.92 -5.15 17.88
N PRO A 99 0.76 -4.62 17.45
CA PRO A 99 0.41 -4.55 16.04
C PRO A 99 1.33 -3.59 15.27
N PHE A 100 2.07 -2.70 15.93
CA PHE A 100 2.91 -1.69 15.30
C PHE A 100 4.41 -2.03 15.32
N LYS A 101 4.78 -3.26 15.72
CA LYS A 101 6.17 -3.72 15.81
C LYS A 101 7.01 -3.52 14.54
N ALA A 102 6.37 -3.51 13.36
CA ALA A 102 7.06 -3.28 12.10
C ALA A 102 7.47 -1.82 11.86
N LEU A 103 6.83 -0.83 12.51
CA LEU A 103 7.10 0.58 12.26
C LEU A 103 8.53 0.98 12.62
N PRO A 104 9.05 0.69 13.83
CA PRO A 104 10.44 1.03 14.15
C PRO A 104 11.44 0.35 13.21
N VAL A 105 11.15 -0.90 12.79
CA VAL A 105 12.02 -1.64 11.85
C VAL A 105 12.11 -0.93 10.50
N PHE A 106 11.01 -0.42 9.96
CA PHE A 106 11.06 0.42 8.75
C PHE A 106 11.88 1.69 8.96
N GLY A 107 11.76 2.30 10.14
CA GLY A 107 12.55 3.45 10.54
C GLY A 107 14.05 3.17 10.53
N GLU A 108 14.46 2.10 11.21
CA GLU A 108 15.85 1.66 11.28
C GLU A 108 16.44 1.35 9.89
N LEU A 109 15.65 0.73 9.01
CA LEU A 109 16.07 0.50 7.62
C LEU A 109 16.32 1.79 6.85
N ILE A 110 15.65 2.89 7.23
CA ILE A 110 15.74 4.18 6.54
C ILE A 110 16.82 5.08 7.13
N VAL A 111 16.86 5.24 8.46
CA VAL A 111 17.75 6.20 9.14
C VAL A 111 18.91 5.55 9.89
N GLY A 112 18.93 4.22 9.99
CA GLY A 112 19.92 3.45 10.74
C GLY A 112 19.54 3.29 12.22
N SER A 113 20.02 2.20 12.83
CA SER A 113 19.74 1.84 14.24
C SER A 113 20.37 2.78 15.27
N ASN A 114 21.35 3.59 14.87
CA ASN A 114 22.03 4.55 15.74
C ASN A 114 21.35 5.93 15.75
N ALA A 115 20.28 6.12 14.97
CA ALA A 115 19.53 7.37 14.96
C ALA A 115 18.71 7.54 16.25
N PRO A 116 18.31 8.78 16.61
CA PRO A 116 17.42 9.00 17.74
C PRO A 116 16.10 8.23 17.59
N GLU A 117 15.58 7.68 18.69
CA GLU A 117 14.35 6.87 18.71
C GLU A 117 13.17 7.57 18.02
N THR A 118 12.96 8.86 18.30
CA THR A 118 11.93 9.67 17.66
C THR A 118 12.08 9.72 16.14
N THR A 119 13.32 9.80 15.63
CA THR A 119 13.59 9.81 14.19
C THR A 119 13.25 8.46 13.56
N ILE A 120 13.63 7.35 14.22
CA ILE A 120 13.29 5.99 13.78
C ILE A 120 11.77 5.83 13.68
N ILE A 121 11.03 6.17 14.75
CA ILE A 121 9.58 6.03 14.78
C ILE A 121 8.91 6.88 13.69
N ILE A 122 9.29 8.16 13.57
CA ILE A 122 8.71 9.05 12.55
C ILE A 122 8.99 8.53 11.14
N SER A 123 10.23 8.13 10.84
CA SER A 123 10.59 7.57 9.53
C SER A 123 9.80 6.30 9.21
N GLY A 124 9.60 5.43 10.21
CA GLY A 124 8.79 4.22 10.09
C GLY A 124 7.31 4.50 9.78
N ILE A 125 6.70 5.44 10.51
CA ILE A 125 5.31 5.88 10.29
C ILE A 125 5.16 6.49 8.89
N LEU A 126 6.07 7.38 8.49
CA LEU A 126 6.02 8.02 7.18
C LEU A 126 6.13 6.99 6.06
N TYR A 127 7.01 6.01 6.21
CA TYR A 127 7.16 4.92 5.25
C TYR A 127 5.90 4.04 5.18
N HIS A 128 5.33 3.66 6.32
CA HIS A 128 4.10 2.86 6.39
C HIS A 128 2.92 3.57 5.69
N VAL A 129 2.73 4.86 5.99
CA VAL A 129 1.69 5.67 5.34
C VAL A 129 1.95 5.80 3.84
N LEU A 130 3.19 6.09 3.42
CA LEU A 130 3.56 6.17 2.00
C LEU A 130 3.23 4.86 1.28
N ASN A 131 3.60 3.72 1.87
CA ASN A 131 3.40 2.41 1.27
C ASN A 131 1.91 2.07 1.14
N GLY A 132 1.12 2.28 2.20
CA GLY A 132 -0.32 2.08 2.18
C GLY A 132 -1.04 3.00 1.18
N VAL A 133 -0.61 4.26 1.06
CA VAL A 133 -1.14 5.21 0.05
C VAL A 133 -0.81 4.73 -1.37
N LEU A 134 0.44 4.36 -1.63
CA LEU A 134 0.88 3.93 -2.95
C LEU A 134 0.23 2.61 -3.40
N PHE A 135 -0.02 1.67 -2.47
CA PHE A 135 -0.87 0.51 -2.77
C PHE A 135 -2.31 0.89 -3.09
N GLY A 136 -2.86 1.92 -2.43
CA GLY A 136 -4.18 2.47 -2.77
C GLY A 136 -4.23 3.06 -4.18
N VAL A 137 -3.18 3.79 -4.58
CA VAL A 137 -3.03 4.32 -5.94
C VAL A 137 -2.89 3.20 -6.96
N ALA A 138 -2.08 2.18 -6.69
CA ALA A 138 -1.93 1.00 -7.54
C ALA A 138 -3.27 0.29 -7.75
N TYR A 139 -4.00 0.01 -6.68
CA TYR A 139 -5.36 -0.55 -6.74
C TYR A 139 -6.29 0.29 -7.61
N CYS A 140 -6.27 1.61 -7.44
CA CYS A 140 -7.15 2.51 -8.19
C CYS A 140 -6.88 2.44 -9.72
N PHE A 141 -5.61 2.33 -10.12
CA PHE A 141 -5.22 2.16 -11.52
C PHE A 141 -5.58 0.79 -12.11
N PHE A 142 -5.40 -0.28 -11.34
CA PHE A 142 -5.70 -1.65 -11.78
C PHE A 142 -7.19 -2.00 -11.73
N PHE A 143 -7.86 -1.64 -10.63
CA PHE A 143 -9.16 -2.18 -10.24
C PHE A 143 -10.17 -1.13 -9.75
N GLY A 144 -9.86 0.17 -9.71
CA GLY A 144 -10.66 1.18 -8.99
C GLY A 144 -12.18 1.22 -9.26
N ASN A 145 -12.67 0.77 -10.42
CA ASN A 145 -14.10 0.70 -10.75
C ASN A 145 -14.77 -0.64 -10.38
N ARG A 146 -14.04 -1.56 -9.76
CA ARG A 146 -14.55 -2.86 -9.31
C ARG A 146 -15.17 -2.73 -7.93
N ASN A 147 -15.99 -3.71 -7.54
CA ASN A 147 -16.62 -3.73 -6.22
C ASN A 147 -15.58 -4.00 -5.11
N TRP A 148 -15.99 -3.80 -3.85
CA TRP A 148 -15.14 -3.92 -2.66
C TRP A 148 -14.42 -5.27 -2.50
N LYS A 149 -14.99 -6.35 -3.05
CA LYS A 149 -14.35 -7.68 -3.00
C LYS A 149 -13.00 -7.69 -3.72
N TRP A 150 -12.84 -6.90 -4.78
CA TRP A 150 -11.55 -6.77 -5.47
C TRP A 150 -10.51 -6.04 -4.62
N GLY A 151 -10.94 -5.11 -3.77
CA GLY A 151 -10.05 -4.48 -2.79
C GLY A 151 -9.55 -5.49 -1.76
N ILE A 152 -10.41 -6.41 -1.31
CA ILE A 152 -9.98 -7.53 -0.44
C ILE A 152 -9.01 -8.44 -1.17
N VAL A 153 -9.31 -8.87 -2.40
CA VAL A 153 -8.39 -9.73 -3.19
C VAL A 153 -7.03 -9.06 -3.35
N TRP A 154 -7.01 -7.75 -3.63
CA TRP A 154 -5.78 -6.97 -3.69
C TRP A 154 -5.02 -6.98 -2.35
N ALA A 155 -5.69 -6.67 -1.24
CA ALA A 155 -5.07 -6.64 0.08
C ALA A 155 -4.57 -8.02 0.53
N MET A 156 -5.28 -9.09 0.18
CA MET A 156 -4.84 -10.47 0.44
C MET A 156 -3.62 -10.86 -0.40
N ALA A 157 -3.47 -10.33 -1.62
CA ALA A 157 -2.24 -10.53 -2.40
C ALA A 157 -1.04 -9.84 -1.74
N LEU A 158 -1.23 -8.66 -1.15
CA LEU A 158 -0.20 -7.98 -0.34
C LEU A 158 0.12 -8.78 0.92
N GLU A 159 -0.89 -9.31 1.60
CA GLU A 159 -0.74 -10.16 2.79
C GLU A 159 0.09 -11.42 2.48
N ILE A 160 -0.16 -12.07 1.34
CA ILE A 160 0.62 -13.25 0.91
C ILE A 160 2.09 -12.86 0.69
N ALA A 161 2.35 -11.73 0.04
CA ALA A 161 3.72 -11.22 -0.13
C ALA A 161 4.37 -10.94 1.23
N MET A 162 3.62 -10.38 2.17
CA MET A 162 4.08 -10.10 3.52
C MET A 162 4.39 -11.40 4.30
N PHE A 163 3.50 -12.40 4.29
CA PHE A 163 3.75 -13.70 4.95
C PHE A 163 4.93 -14.46 4.38
N THR A 164 5.27 -14.23 3.11
CA THR A 164 6.42 -14.89 2.49
C THR A 164 7.74 -14.31 3.03
N ILE A 165 7.74 -13.08 3.55
CA ILE A 165 8.95 -12.32 3.86
C ILE A 165 9.08 -12.03 5.37
N TYR A 166 8.01 -11.53 5.99
CA TYR A 166 8.03 -10.95 7.33
C TYR A 166 8.26 -11.95 8.48
N PRO A 167 7.72 -13.18 8.46
CA PRO A 167 7.93 -14.11 9.57
C PRO A 167 9.41 -14.31 9.92
N THR A 168 10.23 -14.61 8.92
CA THR A 168 11.68 -14.77 9.07
C THR A 168 12.37 -13.44 9.34
N TRP A 169 11.99 -12.37 8.64
CA TRP A 169 12.63 -11.07 8.76
C TRP A 169 12.41 -10.40 10.12
N LEU A 170 11.22 -10.57 10.72
CA LEU A 170 10.82 -9.97 11.99
C LEU A 170 10.91 -10.94 13.19
N ASN A 171 11.40 -12.16 12.98
CA ASN A 171 11.48 -13.23 13.99
C ASN A 171 10.14 -13.48 14.71
N LEU A 172 9.08 -13.72 13.93
CA LEU A 172 7.71 -13.85 14.44
C LEU A 172 7.30 -15.28 14.81
N ASP A 173 8.21 -16.25 14.75
CA ASP A 173 7.91 -17.69 14.92
C ASP A 173 7.07 -18.00 16.17
N ALA A 174 7.35 -17.33 17.28
CA ALA A 174 6.66 -17.54 18.56
C ALA A 174 5.23 -16.97 18.62
N VAL A 175 4.86 -16.06 17.71
CA VAL A 175 3.57 -15.34 17.71
C VAL A 175 2.86 -15.43 16.35
N MET A 176 3.20 -16.44 15.54
CA MET A 176 2.73 -16.56 14.16
C MET A 176 1.21 -16.62 14.04
N ARG A 177 0.52 -17.27 14.99
CA ARG A 177 -0.94 -17.39 14.96
C ARG A 177 -1.61 -16.04 15.20
N GLU A 178 -1.17 -15.33 16.22
CA GLU A 178 -1.66 -14.01 16.62
C GLU A 178 -1.36 -12.99 15.52
N PHE A 179 -0.12 -13.00 15.00
CA PHE A 179 0.29 -12.18 13.86
C PHE A 179 -0.60 -12.44 12.64
N THR A 180 -0.86 -13.71 12.33
CA THR A 180 -1.67 -14.08 11.17
C THR A 180 -3.10 -13.54 11.30
N LEU A 181 -3.73 -13.76 12.45
CA LEU A 181 -5.10 -13.30 12.70
C LEU A 181 -5.20 -11.77 12.61
N ILE A 182 -4.28 -11.06 13.26
CA ILE A 182 -4.29 -9.60 13.31
C ILE A 182 -3.96 -9.00 11.93
N SER A 183 -2.96 -9.53 11.23
CA SER A 183 -2.56 -9.04 9.91
C SER A 183 -3.63 -9.27 8.84
N MET A 184 -4.18 -10.49 8.77
CA MET A 184 -5.23 -10.81 7.79
C MET A 184 -6.48 -9.97 8.03
N SER A 185 -6.89 -9.81 9.30
CA SER A 185 -8.06 -9.00 9.64
C SER A 185 -7.85 -7.54 9.24
N GLY A 186 -6.67 -6.99 9.50
CA GLY A 186 -6.29 -5.67 9.03
C GLY A 186 -6.41 -5.55 7.51
N HIS A 187 -5.80 -6.46 6.75
CA HIS A 187 -5.81 -6.41 5.29
C HIS A 187 -7.21 -6.57 4.69
N ILE A 188 -8.08 -7.38 5.30
CA ILE A 188 -9.50 -7.46 4.91
C ILE A 188 -10.17 -6.09 5.07
N VAL A 189 -9.95 -5.39 6.19
CA VAL A 189 -10.50 -4.05 6.44
C VAL A 189 -9.93 -3.04 5.44
N TYR A 190 -8.60 -3.01 5.27
CA TYR A 190 -7.92 -2.15 4.29
C TYR A 190 -8.54 -2.32 2.89
N GLY A 191 -8.61 -3.57 2.42
CA GLY A 191 -9.10 -3.90 1.10
C GLY A 191 -10.58 -3.55 0.93
N ALA A 192 -11.42 -3.83 1.92
CA ALA A 192 -12.84 -3.50 1.87
C ALA A 192 -13.05 -1.97 1.77
N VAL A 193 -12.40 -1.19 2.64
CA VAL A 193 -12.51 0.28 2.66
C VAL A 193 -12.00 0.88 1.35
N LEU A 194 -10.80 0.48 0.92
CA LEU A 194 -10.21 0.95 -0.33
C LEU A 194 -11.12 0.66 -1.53
N GLY A 195 -11.60 -0.58 -1.63
CA GLY A 195 -12.46 -1.01 -2.73
C GLY A 195 -13.81 -0.29 -2.75
N LEU A 196 -14.43 -0.06 -1.59
CA LEU A 196 -15.68 0.71 -1.47
C LEU A 196 -15.50 2.16 -1.91
N LEU A 197 -14.46 2.85 -1.41
CA LEU A 197 -14.23 4.26 -1.68
C LEU A 197 -13.85 4.49 -3.14
N CYS A 198 -12.91 3.71 -3.68
CA CYS A 198 -12.53 3.83 -5.10
C CYS A 198 -13.71 3.57 -6.03
N ASN A 199 -14.52 2.54 -5.75
CA ASN A 199 -15.70 2.23 -6.56
C ASN A 199 -16.69 3.41 -6.55
N ARG A 200 -17.00 3.93 -5.36
CA ARG A 200 -18.00 4.99 -5.19
C ARG A 200 -17.55 6.28 -5.87
N TRP A 201 -16.33 6.73 -5.62
CA TRP A 201 -15.86 8.04 -6.10
C TRP A 201 -15.56 8.04 -7.60
N LEU A 202 -14.98 6.97 -8.15
CA LEU A 202 -14.78 6.90 -9.60
C LEU A 202 -16.09 6.75 -10.37
N ASN A 203 -17.10 6.07 -9.82
CA ASN A 203 -18.42 6.00 -10.45
C ASN A 203 -19.14 7.36 -10.49
N ILE A 204 -18.94 8.22 -9.48
CA ILE A 204 -19.48 9.58 -9.46
C ILE A 204 -18.79 10.43 -10.54
N ASN A 205 -17.47 10.33 -10.67
CA ASN A 205 -16.70 11.12 -11.63
C ASN A 205 -16.88 10.71 -13.10
N ASN A 206 -17.51 9.56 -13.36
CA ASN A 206 -17.82 9.07 -14.71
C ASN A 206 -19.26 9.35 -15.15
N ARG A 207 -20.08 10.02 -14.33
CA ARG A 207 -21.42 10.51 -14.67
C ARG A 207 -21.34 11.97 -15.07
#